data_AF-A0A5N7MP90-F1
#
_entry.id   AF-A0A5N7MP90-F1
#
_cell.length_a   1.000
_cell.length_b   1.000
_cell.length_c   1.000
_cell.angle_alpha   90.00
_cell.angle_beta   90.00
_cell.angle_gamma   90.00
#
_symmetry.space_group_name_H-M   'P 1'
#
loop_
_entity.id
_entity.type
_entity.pdbx_description
1 polymer ?
#
loop_
_entity_poly.entity_id
_entity_poly.type
_entity_poly.pdbx_seq_one_letter_code
_entity_poly.pdbx_strand_id
1 'polypeptide(L)' 'MNNCIYFWSRYLRAMVLARRNPDPSVRRALIQDAFEWLDRYFDAEDIELARREHVPVRR' A
#
# COMPACT_ATOMS: atom_id res chain seq x y z
N MET A 1 -14.24 3.77 -2.08
CA MET A 1 -13.74 4.21 -0.75
C MET A 1 -13.42 3.08 0.24
N ASN A 2 -13.73 1.80 0.01
CA ASN A 2 -13.39 0.71 0.95
C ASN A 2 -11.96 0.16 0.81
N ASN A 3 -11.33 0.32 -0.35
CA ASN A 3 -10.03 -0.27 -0.64
C ASN A 3 -8.90 0.41 0.15
N CYS A 4 -8.87 1.76 0.24
CA CYS A 4 -7.87 2.48 1.03
C CYS A 4 -7.81 2.00 2.50
N ILE A 5 -8.97 1.80 3.15
CA ILE A 5 -9.02 1.36 4.56
C ILE A 5 -8.40 -0.03 4.72
N TYR A 6 -8.69 -0.96 3.79
CA TYR A 6 -8.11 -2.30 3.80
C TYR A 6 -6.58 -2.25 3.59
N PHE A 7 -6.10 -1.38 2.72
CA PHE A 7 -4.68 -1.25 2.39
C PHE A 7 -3.86 -0.63 3.51
N TRP A 8 -4.38 0.43 4.14
CA TRP A 8 -3.78 0.99 5.36
C TRP A 8 -3.76 -0.02 6.51
N SER A 9 -4.80 -0.87 6.63
CA SER A 9 -4.83 -1.90 7.67
C SER A 9 -3.71 -2.93 7.53
N ARG A 10 -3.35 -3.30 6.29
CA ARG A 10 -2.26 -4.25 6.01
C ARG A 10 -0.90 -3.68 6.41
N TYR A 11 -0.61 -2.44 6.03
CA TYR A 11 0.62 -1.75 6.41
C TYR A 11 0.75 -1.61 7.93
N LEU A 12 -0.30 -1.11 8.60
CA LEU A 12 -0.32 -0.94 10.05
C LEU A 12 -0.12 -2.27 10.79
N ARG A 13 -0.72 -3.36 10.28
CA ARG A 13 -0.53 -4.70 10.87
C ARG A 13 0.92 -5.17 10.76
N ALA A 14 1.58 -4.94 9.63
CA ALA A 14 2.99 -5.29 9.44
C ALA A 14 3.90 -4.50 10.39
N MET A 15 3.63 -3.20 10.61
CA MET A 15 4.36 -2.39 11.59
C MET A 15 4.21 -2.91 13.02
N VAL A 16 3.00 -3.33 13.43
CA VAL A 16 2.75 -3.94 14.74
C VAL A 16 3.52 -5.26 14.89
N LEU A 17 3.52 -6.10 13.86
CA LEU A 17 4.27 -7.37 13.87
C LEU A 17 5.78 -7.14 13.93
N ALA A 18 6.31 -6.20 13.16
CA ALA A 18 7.72 -5.83 13.19
C ALA A 18 8.13 -5.34 14.58
N ARG A 19 7.35 -4.44 15.20
CA ARG A 19 7.67 -3.93 16.56
C ARG A 19 7.73 -5.02 17.62
N ARG A 20 6.94 -6.08 17.49
CA ARG A 20 6.88 -7.20 18.43
C ARG A 20 7.94 -8.28 18.16
N ASN A 21 8.61 -8.23 17.02
CA ASN A 21 9.56 -9.27 16.64
C ASN A 21 10.97 -8.96 17.19
N PRO A 22 11.59 -9.86 17.97
CA PRO A 22 12.93 -9.64 18.50
C PRO A 22 14.01 -9.70 17.42
N ASP A 23 13.81 -10.45 16.34
CA ASP A 23 14.78 -10.63 15.25
C ASP A 23 14.84 -9.40 14.32
N PRO A 24 15.97 -8.66 14.27
CA PRO A 24 16.14 -7.50 13.40
C PRO A 24 15.96 -7.79 11.91
N SER A 25 16.36 -8.97 11.45
CA SER A 25 16.23 -9.37 10.04
C SER A 25 14.77 -9.56 9.67
N VAL A 26 14.00 -10.21 10.54
CA VAL A 26 12.55 -10.37 10.34
C VAL A 26 11.83 -9.03 10.43
N ARG A 27 12.22 -8.15 11.36
CA ARG A 27 11.68 -6.78 11.39
C ARG A 27 11.90 -6.05 10.07
N ARG A 28 13.12 -6.10 9.55
CA ARG A 28 13.48 -5.45 8.28
C ARG A 28 12.65 -6.01 7.13
N ALA A 29 12.53 -7.34 7.02
CA ALA A 29 11.72 -7.98 5.98
C ALA A 29 10.24 -7.55 6.04
N LEU A 30 9.64 -7.56 7.23
CA LEU A 30 8.25 -7.13 7.42
C LEU A 30 8.01 -5.66 7.03
N ILE A 31 8.98 -4.78 7.33
CA ILE A 31 8.89 -3.37 6.96
C ILE A 31 9.04 -3.19 5.46
N GLN A 32 10.03 -3.86 4.85
CA GLN A 32 10.29 -3.79 3.42
C GLN A 32 9.10 -4.31 2.61
N ASP A 33 8.58 -5.49 2.95
CA ASP A 33 7.41 -6.07 2.29
C ASP A 33 6.18 -5.16 2.38
N ALA A 34 5.95 -4.54 3.54
CA ALA A 34 4.84 -3.63 3.73
C ALA A 34 4.98 -2.35 2.90
N PHE A 35 6.22 -1.84 2.78
CA PHE A 35 6.52 -0.65 2.00
C PHE A 35 6.38 -0.92 0.50
N GLU A 36 7.01 -1.96 -0.03
CA GLU A 36 6.90 -2.35 -1.45
C GLU A 36 5.45 -2.61 -1.86
N TRP A 37 4.66 -3.17 -0.97
CA TRP A 37 3.24 -3.40 -1.23
C TRP A 37 2.45 -2.08 -1.31
N LEU A 38 2.74 -1.12 -0.42
CA LEU A 38 2.09 0.18 -0.39
C LEU A 38 2.49 1.05 -1.60
N ASP A 39 3.75 0.99 -2.00
CA ASP A 39 4.29 1.67 -3.18
C ASP A 39 3.55 1.24 -4.46
N ARG A 40 3.45 -0.08 -4.70
CA ARG A 40 2.68 -0.64 -5.82
C ARG A 40 1.19 -0.26 -5.79
N TYR A 41 0.62 -0.08 -4.60
CA TYR A 41 -0.76 0.37 -4.47
C TYR A 41 -0.91 1.81 -4.98
N PHE A 42 -0.02 2.72 -4.57
CA PHE A 42 -0.07 4.10 -5.04
C PHE A 42 0.20 4.20 -6.54
N ASP A 43 1.15 3.46 -7.08
CA ASP A 43 1.37 3.38 -8.53
C ASP A 43 0.08 2.97 -9.28
N ALA A 44 -0.63 1.97 -8.77
CA ALA A 44 -1.89 1.52 -9.37
C ALA A 44 -3.02 2.56 -9.23
N GLU A 45 -3.06 3.29 -8.11
CA GLU A 45 -4.01 4.39 -7.89
C GLU A 45 -3.74 5.56 -8.84
N ASP A 46 -2.48 5.95 -9.01
CA ASP A 46 -2.04 7.01 -9.92
C ASP A 46 -2.36 6.67 -11.38
N ILE A 47 -2.10 5.42 -11.81
CA ILE A 47 -2.45 4.94 -13.16
C ILE A 47 -3.97 5.01 -13.38
N GLU A 48 -4.78 4.57 -12.41
CA GLU A 48 -6.24 4.60 -12.51
C GLU A 48 -6.80 6.03 -12.47
N LEU A 49 -6.22 6.93 -11.68
CA LEU A 49 -6.55 8.36 -11.67
C LEU A 49 -6.26 8.99 -13.03
N ALA A 50 -5.05 8.80 -13.57
CA ALA A 50 -4.67 9.27 -14.89
C ALA A 50 -5.62 8.73 -15.96
N ARG A 51 -6.03 7.45 -15.88
CA ARG A 51 -7.01 6.86 -16.80
C ARG A 51 -8.35 7.59 -16.75
N ARG A 52 -8.86 7.93 -15.55
CA ARG A 52 -10.14 8.63 -15.39
C ARG A 52 -10.09 10.06 -15.90
N GLU A 53 -8.99 10.75 -15.71
CA GLU A 53 -8.79 12.13 -16.18
C GLU A 53 -8.65 12.23 -17.71
N HIS A 54 -8.12 11.19 -18.35
CA HIS A 54 -7.97 11.13 -19.81
C HIS A 54 -9.18 10.56 -20.56
N VAL A 55 -10.28 10.20 -19.88
CA VAL A 55 -11.52 9.80 -20.56
C VAL A 55 -12.28 11.06 -20.98
N PRO A 56 -12.44 11.34 -22.29
CA PRO A 56 -13.25 12.46 -22.74
C PRO A 56 -14.70 12.23 -22.33
N VAL A 57 -15.27 13.17 -21.56
CA VAL A 57 -16.70 13.23 -21.28
C VAL A 57 -17.42 13.37 -22.62
N ARG A 58 -18.08 12.29 -23.06
CA ARG A 58 -19.00 12.35 -24.20
C ARG A 58 -20.13 13.31 -23.84
N ARG A 59 -20.24 14.41 -24.60
CA ARG A 59 -21.49 15.18 -24.72
C ARG A 59 -22.52 14.36 -25.48
#